data_AF-A0A1J3H6I6-F1
#
_entry.id   AF-A0A1J3H6I6-F1
#
_cell.length_a   1.000
_cell.length_b   1.000
_cell.length_c   1.000
_cell.angle_alpha   90.00
_cell.angle_beta   90.00
_cell.angle_gamma   90.00
#
_symmetry.space_group_name_H-M   'P 1'
#
loop_
_entity.id
_entity.type
_entity.pdbx_description
1 polymer ?
#
loop_
_entity_poly.entity_id
_entity_poly.type
_entity_poly.pdbx_seq_one_letter_code
_entity_poly.pdbx_strand_id
1 'polypeptide(L)'
;PPPKIIMFAILSRSFRQNCHFRQQCRRYKPPKTPPPPPPPPTLPKPPKKPQSFTFHDATWEDPYSWMSKLEDKVAMRHMDMYMEQEEKYTEAILADTDRIQNKLQSEMASRLSFDLSTPPLRWGPWLYYRRVEEGKQYPVLCRRLASLHDEFISHKSPAAGFDFTSGKRIEQKLLDYNQEAERFGGYAYEEMSEISPDHKFL
;
A
#
# COMPACT_ATOMS: atom_id res chain seq x y z
N PRO A 1 -66.91 -13.43 -21.21
CA PRO A 1 -67.93 -14.46 -20.88
C PRO A 1 -67.39 -15.45 -19.83
N PRO A 2 -67.90 -15.40 -18.60
CA PRO A 2 -67.54 -16.31 -17.50
C PRO A 2 -68.43 -17.58 -17.63
N PRO A 3 -68.71 -18.45 -16.62
CA PRO A 3 -68.31 -18.48 -15.19
C PRO A 3 -68.13 -19.94 -14.66
N LYS A 4 -68.09 -20.06 -13.32
CA LYS A 4 -68.70 -21.13 -12.47
C LYS A 4 -67.77 -22.25 -11.95
N ILE A 5 -67.75 -22.70 -10.68
CA ILE A 5 -68.48 -22.51 -9.39
C ILE A 5 -68.66 -23.93 -8.79
N ILE A 6 -68.55 -24.05 -7.46
CA ILE A 6 -69.09 -25.12 -6.55
C ILE A 6 -68.32 -26.47 -6.57
N MET A 7 -67.68 -26.96 -5.50
CA MET A 7 -68.00 -27.11 -4.05
C MET A 7 -68.95 -28.29 -3.74
N PHE A 8 -68.76 -28.92 -2.57
CA PHE A 8 -69.58 -29.95 -1.89
C PHE A 8 -69.37 -31.39 -2.41
N ALA A 9 -69.28 -32.44 -1.60
CA ALA A 9 -69.66 -32.69 -0.19
C ALA A 9 -69.08 -34.08 0.19
N ILE A 10 -68.77 -34.49 1.42
CA ILE A 10 -69.64 -35.03 2.50
C ILE A 10 -68.63 -35.73 3.45
N LEU A 11 -68.39 -35.21 4.65
CA LEU A 11 -69.00 -35.60 5.93
C LEU A 11 -68.38 -36.83 6.63
N SER A 12 -67.87 -36.51 7.83
CA SER A 12 -68.06 -37.23 9.09
C SER A 12 -67.29 -38.56 9.33
N ARG A 13 -66.35 -38.54 10.29
CA ARG A 13 -66.61 -39.02 11.67
C ARG A 13 -65.36 -38.96 12.56
N SER A 14 -65.62 -38.59 13.81
CA SER A 14 -64.97 -39.02 15.05
C SER A 14 -63.62 -38.42 15.47
N PHE A 15 -63.75 -37.35 16.26
CA PHE A 15 -63.28 -37.22 17.65
C PHE A 15 -62.32 -38.30 18.22
N ARG A 16 -61.28 -37.78 18.88
CA ARG A 16 -60.36 -38.38 19.87
C ARG A 16 -59.30 -39.36 19.33
N GLN A 17 -58.08 -38.86 19.17
CA GLN A 17 -57.02 -39.22 20.12
C GLN A 17 -55.91 -38.17 20.15
N ASN A 18 -55.56 -37.87 21.39
CA ASN A 18 -54.72 -36.81 21.88
C ASN A 18 -53.26 -37.32 21.97
N CYS A 19 -52.29 -36.40 22.05
CA CYS A 19 -50.98 -36.62 22.70
C CYS A 19 -49.75 -37.15 21.93
N HIS A 20 -49.47 -36.75 20.67
CA HIS A 20 -48.09 -36.93 20.15
C HIS A 20 -47.42 -35.72 19.47
N PHE A 21 -48.13 -34.62 19.21
CA PHE A 21 -47.53 -33.42 18.61
C PHE A 21 -47.01 -32.41 19.65
N ARG A 22 -46.33 -32.88 20.70
CA ARG A 22 -45.74 -32.01 21.74
C ARG A 22 -44.39 -32.50 22.28
N GLN A 23 -43.66 -33.31 21.50
CA GLN A 23 -42.36 -33.87 21.92
C GLN A 23 -41.18 -33.61 20.95
N GLN A 24 -41.29 -32.63 20.05
CA GLN A 24 -40.14 -32.17 19.22
C GLN A 24 -39.67 -30.74 19.52
N CYS A 25 -39.99 -30.20 20.70
CA CYS A 25 -39.41 -28.95 21.19
C CYS A 25 -38.51 -29.18 22.42
N ARG A 26 -37.64 -30.22 22.40
CA ARG A 26 -36.71 -30.51 23.51
C ARG A 26 -35.25 -30.73 23.13
N ARG A 27 -34.82 -30.39 21.91
CA ARG A 27 -33.39 -30.39 21.54
C ARG A 27 -32.98 -29.21 20.67
N TYR A 28 -33.45 -28.01 21.02
CA TYR A 28 -32.76 -26.80 20.57
C TYR A 28 -31.53 -26.61 21.47
N LYS A 29 -30.34 -26.98 20.98
CA LYS A 29 -29.10 -26.47 21.56
C LYS A 29 -28.96 -25.03 21.06
N PRO A 30 -28.92 -24.01 21.94
CA PRO A 30 -28.60 -22.67 21.49
C PRO A 30 -27.26 -22.72 20.73
N PRO A 31 -27.10 -22.00 19.61
CA PRO A 31 -25.81 -21.87 18.95
C PRO A 31 -24.80 -21.41 20.00
N LYS A 32 -23.65 -22.10 20.09
CA LYS A 32 -22.56 -21.70 20.98
C LYS A 32 -22.29 -20.23 20.73
N THR A 33 -22.47 -19.40 21.75
CA THR A 33 -22.05 -18.00 21.71
C THR A 33 -20.60 -17.97 21.24
N PRO A 34 -20.26 -17.14 20.23
CA PRO A 34 -18.87 -16.99 19.84
C PRO A 34 -18.07 -16.59 21.10
N PRO A 35 -16.85 -17.13 21.27
CA PRO A 35 -16.02 -16.73 22.40
C PRO A 35 -15.90 -15.20 22.42
N PRO A 36 -15.89 -14.59 23.62
CA PRO A 36 -15.67 -13.16 23.73
C PRO A 36 -14.37 -12.80 22.98
N PRO A 37 -14.34 -11.64 22.30
CA PRO A 37 -13.13 -11.21 21.60
C PRO A 37 -11.96 -11.20 22.59
N PRO A 38 -10.73 -11.54 22.14
CA PRO A 38 -9.56 -11.52 22.99
C PRO A 38 -9.42 -10.12 23.63
N PRO A 39 -8.93 -10.04 24.88
CA PRO A 39 -8.71 -8.76 25.53
C PRO A 39 -7.78 -7.90 24.66
N PRO A 40 -8.00 -6.57 24.61
CA PRO A 40 -7.19 -5.70 23.77
C PRO A 40 -5.71 -5.84 24.12
N PRO A 41 -4.82 -5.82 23.12
CA PRO A 41 -3.39 -5.91 23.37
C PRO A 41 -2.97 -4.79 24.33
N THR A 42 -2.05 -5.09 25.24
CA THR A 42 -1.62 -4.11 26.23
C THR A 42 -0.63 -3.15 25.56
N LEU A 43 -0.86 -1.84 25.71
CA LEU A 43 0.05 -0.84 25.18
C LEU A 43 1.45 -1.04 25.78
N PRO A 44 2.51 -1.19 24.96
CA PRO A 44 3.87 -1.29 25.47
C PRO A 44 4.25 -0.01 26.24
N LYS A 45 4.97 -0.21 27.34
CA LYS A 45 5.35 0.87 28.25
C LYS A 45 6.87 0.87 28.43
N PRO A 46 7.60 1.63 27.59
CA PRO A 46 9.04 1.72 27.72
C PRO A 46 9.45 2.40 29.04
N PRO A 47 10.64 2.08 29.57
CA PRO A 47 11.14 2.66 30.80
C PRO A 47 11.39 4.16 30.61
N LYS A 48 11.00 4.92 31.63
CA LYS A 48 11.28 6.36 31.71
C LYS A 48 12.63 6.56 32.38
N LYS A 49 13.56 7.22 31.69
CA LYS A 49 14.85 7.67 32.22
C LYS A 49 14.92 9.19 32.00
N PRO A 50 14.42 10.00 32.95
CA PRO A 50 14.40 11.46 32.82
C PRO A 50 15.81 12.00 32.57
N GLN A 51 15.96 12.73 31.47
CA GLN A 51 17.17 13.48 31.14
C GLN A 51 16.79 14.95 30.90
N SER A 52 17.44 15.87 31.61
CA SER A 52 17.19 17.30 31.44
C SER A 52 18.02 17.89 30.29
N PHE A 53 17.40 18.80 29.56
CA PHE A 53 18.00 19.56 28.47
C PHE A 53 17.77 21.03 28.72
N THR A 54 18.82 21.83 28.59
CA THR A 54 18.81 23.29 28.73
C THR A 54 19.19 23.94 27.42
N PHE A 55 18.33 24.80 26.90
CA PHE A 55 18.62 25.60 25.71
C PHE A 55 17.95 26.98 25.83
N HIS A 56 18.71 28.04 25.56
CA HIS A 56 18.27 29.45 25.69
C HIS A 56 17.46 29.72 26.97
N ASP A 57 18.04 29.37 28.12
CA ASP A 57 17.45 29.55 29.46
C ASP A 57 16.12 28.80 29.72
N ALA A 58 15.71 27.91 28.81
CA ALA A 58 14.60 26.99 29.02
C ALA A 58 15.12 25.58 29.32
N THR A 59 14.62 24.99 30.41
CA THR A 59 14.90 23.60 30.80
C THR A 59 13.67 22.74 30.58
N TRP A 60 13.82 21.60 29.90
CA TRP A 60 12.80 20.57 29.84
C TRP A 60 13.39 19.19 30.13
N GLU A 61 12.55 18.26 30.58
CA GLU A 61 12.92 16.88 30.81
C GLU A 61 12.37 15.99 29.69
N ASP A 62 13.23 15.15 29.12
CA ASP A 62 12.86 14.10 28.19
C ASP A 62 13.09 12.71 28.83
N PRO A 63 12.02 12.03 29.28
CA PRO A 63 12.09 10.68 29.84
C PRO A 63 12.53 9.59 28.85
N TYR A 64 12.53 9.86 27.54
CA TYR A 64 12.80 8.89 26.49
C TYR A 64 14.06 9.21 25.68
N SER A 65 14.85 10.19 26.11
CA SER A 65 16.10 10.56 25.45
C SER A 65 17.07 9.39 25.25
N TRP A 66 17.02 8.36 26.09
CA TRP A 66 17.85 7.17 25.93
C TRP A 66 17.58 6.41 24.61
N MET A 67 16.40 6.57 24.01
CA MET A 67 16.00 5.92 22.76
C MET A 67 16.73 6.48 21.52
N SER A 68 17.25 7.71 21.57
CA SER A 68 18.00 8.31 20.47
C SER A 68 19.49 7.93 20.46
N LYS A 69 19.97 7.23 21.49
CA LYS A 69 21.39 6.88 21.67
C LYS A 69 21.75 5.63 20.87
N LEU A 70 22.03 5.80 19.59
CA LEU A 70 22.40 4.71 18.67
C LEU A 70 23.77 4.08 18.98
N GLU A 71 24.63 4.76 19.72
CA GLU A 71 25.96 4.23 20.09
C GLU A 71 25.92 3.27 21.30
N ASP A 72 24.86 3.35 22.12
CA ASP A 72 24.71 2.52 23.31
C ASP A 72 24.02 1.19 22.96
N LYS A 73 24.80 0.11 22.97
CA LYS A 73 24.32 -1.25 22.68
C LYS A 73 23.20 -1.71 23.62
N VAL A 74 23.18 -1.26 24.87
CA VAL A 74 22.12 -1.62 25.82
C VAL A 74 20.85 -0.88 25.46
N ALA A 75 20.94 0.42 25.15
CA ALA A 75 19.81 1.21 24.68
C ALA A 75 19.21 0.63 23.39
N MET A 76 20.03 0.27 22.40
CA MET A 76 19.54 -0.33 21.16
C MET A 76 18.80 -1.65 21.39
N ARG A 77 19.35 -2.56 22.21
CA ARG A 77 18.65 -3.84 22.51
C ARG A 77 17.30 -3.62 23.18
N HIS A 78 17.22 -2.64 24.07
CA HIS A 78 15.95 -2.29 24.70
C HIS A 78 14.99 -1.68 23.66
N MET A 79 15.49 -0.82 22.76
CA MET A 79 14.72 -0.25 21.64
C MET A 79 14.13 -1.33 20.75
N ASP A 80 14.94 -2.26 20.25
CA ASP A 80 14.49 -3.35 19.37
C ASP A 80 13.35 -4.15 20.01
N MET A 81 13.50 -4.50 21.30
CA MET A 81 12.45 -5.21 22.04
C MET A 81 11.14 -4.41 22.12
N TYR A 82 11.19 -3.10 22.34
CA TYR A 82 9.97 -2.28 22.38
C TYR A 82 9.39 -2.06 20.99
N MET A 83 10.21 -1.94 19.94
CA MET A 83 9.75 -1.86 18.55
C MET A 83 8.97 -3.12 18.15
N GLU A 84 9.45 -4.32 18.51
CA GLU A 84 8.71 -5.56 18.28
C GLU A 84 7.38 -5.62 19.05
N GLN A 85 7.32 -5.04 20.26
CA GLN A 85 6.08 -4.98 21.04
C GLN A 85 5.07 -4.00 20.42
N GLU A 86 5.54 -2.86 19.93
CA GLU A 86 4.73 -1.87 19.20
C GLU A 86 4.21 -2.44 17.88
N GLU A 87 5.04 -3.19 17.15
CA GLU A 87 4.63 -3.88 15.92
C GLU A 87 3.49 -4.88 16.20
N LYS A 88 3.66 -5.78 17.19
CA LYS A 88 2.63 -6.73 17.60
C LYS A 88 1.34 -6.06 18.09
N TYR A 89 1.47 -4.97 18.85
CA TYR A 89 0.31 -4.20 19.30
C TYR A 89 -0.43 -3.58 18.11
N THR A 90 0.30 -3.00 17.17
CA THR A 90 -0.24 -2.38 15.95
C THR A 90 -0.94 -3.40 15.08
N GLU A 91 -0.33 -4.56 14.83
CA GLU A 91 -0.94 -5.67 14.09
C GLU A 91 -2.26 -6.12 14.75
N ALA A 92 -2.26 -6.31 16.07
CA ALA A 92 -3.43 -6.77 16.79
C ALA A 92 -4.58 -5.73 16.79
N ILE A 93 -4.27 -4.44 16.87
CA ILE A 93 -5.29 -3.37 16.80
C ILE A 93 -5.81 -3.15 15.38
N LEU A 94 -4.93 -3.28 14.37
CA LEU A 94 -5.29 -3.05 12.98
C LEU A 94 -5.87 -4.26 12.27
N ALA A 95 -5.81 -5.47 12.84
CA ALA A 95 -6.28 -6.72 12.23
C ALA A 95 -7.72 -6.63 11.67
N ASP A 96 -8.63 -5.95 12.38
CA ASP A 96 -10.02 -5.79 11.92
C ASP A 96 -10.14 -4.92 10.66
N THR A 97 -9.12 -4.12 10.35
CA THR A 97 -9.09 -3.19 9.22
C THR A 97 -8.42 -3.74 7.96
N ASP A 98 -7.89 -4.97 7.98
CA ASP A 98 -7.18 -5.58 6.83
C ASP A 98 -7.99 -5.53 5.54
N ARG A 99 -9.31 -5.74 5.63
CA ARG A 99 -10.20 -5.70 4.46
C ARG A 99 -10.24 -4.30 3.81
N ILE A 100 -10.32 -3.24 4.61
CA ILE A 100 -10.38 -1.88 4.08
C ILE A 100 -8.99 -1.43 3.60
N GLN A 101 -7.93 -1.83 4.27
CA GLN A 101 -6.55 -1.57 3.83
C GLN A 101 -6.28 -2.18 2.45
N ASN A 102 -6.60 -3.46 2.26
CA ASN A 102 -6.43 -4.15 0.97
C ASN A 102 -7.27 -3.51 -0.14
N LYS A 103 -8.51 -3.11 0.18
CA LYS A 103 -9.36 -2.39 -0.78
C LYS A 103 -8.72 -1.07 -1.19
N LEU A 104 -8.29 -0.25 -0.24
CA LEU A 104 -7.64 1.04 -0.51
C LEU A 104 -6.34 0.85 -1.30
N GLN A 105 -5.52 -0.14 -0.96
CA GLN A 105 -4.31 -0.48 -1.71
C GLN A 105 -4.63 -0.77 -3.17
N SER A 106 -5.65 -1.60 -3.43
CA SER A 106 -6.07 -1.93 -4.80
C SER A 106 -6.60 -0.72 -5.57
N GLU A 107 -7.37 0.15 -4.90
CA GLU A 107 -7.91 1.36 -5.51
C GLU A 107 -6.79 2.37 -5.83
N MET A 108 -5.85 2.56 -4.92
CA MET A 108 -4.69 3.43 -5.12
C MET A 108 -3.80 2.91 -6.25
N ALA A 109 -3.48 1.61 -6.24
CA ALA A 109 -2.68 0.97 -7.28
C ALA A 109 -3.33 1.10 -8.67
N SER A 110 -4.66 0.95 -8.76
CA SER A 110 -5.39 1.09 -10.03
C SER A 110 -5.35 2.51 -10.62
N ARG A 111 -5.11 3.53 -9.80
CA ARG A 111 -5.02 4.94 -10.24
C ARG A 111 -3.60 5.32 -10.65
N LEU A 112 -2.60 4.51 -10.31
CA LEU A 112 -1.22 4.76 -10.69
C LEU A 112 -0.95 4.11 -12.04
N SER A 113 -0.54 4.90 -13.03
CA SER A 113 -0.08 4.39 -14.32
C SER A 113 1.27 3.70 -14.14
N PHE A 114 1.45 2.49 -14.68
CA PHE A 114 2.73 1.79 -14.66
C PHE A 114 3.79 2.41 -15.58
N ASP A 115 3.36 3.06 -16.67
CA ASP A 115 4.24 3.77 -17.59
C ASP A 115 4.40 5.23 -17.13
N LEU A 116 5.26 5.42 -16.13
CA LEU A 116 5.62 6.74 -15.62
C LEU A 116 6.80 7.28 -16.39
N SER A 117 6.65 8.50 -16.88
CA SER A 117 7.70 9.19 -17.61
C SER A 117 7.63 10.69 -17.38
N THR A 118 8.79 11.33 -17.37
CA THR A 118 8.86 12.78 -17.28
C THR A 118 8.66 13.39 -18.67
N PRO A 119 8.02 14.56 -18.76
CA PRO A 119 8.04 15.33 -20.00
C PRO A 119 9.49 15.54 -20.49
N PRO A 120 9.74 15.41 -21.80
CA PRO A 120 11.10 15.56 -22.33
C PRO A 120 11.59 17.00 -22.19
N LEU A 121 12.77 17.15 -21.61
CA LEU A 121 13.49 18.41 -21.56
C LEU A 121 14.42 18.53 -22.77
N ARG A 122 14.22 19.56 -23.58
CA ARG A 122 15.13 19.87 -24.69
C ARG A 122 16.37 20.58 -24.18
N TRP A 123 17.54 20.00 -24.43
CA TRP A 123 18.81 20.63 -24.14
C TRP A 123 19.82 20.34 -25.26
N GLY A 124 20.24 21.40 -25.96
CA GLY A 124 21.11 21.29 -27.13
C GLY A 124 20.45 20.46 -28.25
N PRO A 125 21.16 19.51 -28.86
CA PRO A 125 20.61 18.61 -29.88
C PRO A 125 19.84 17.42 -29.27
N TRP A 126 19.72 17.33 -27.95
CA TRP A 126 19.14 16.18 -27.25
C TRP A 126 17.83 16.51 -26.55
N LEU A 127 17.00 15.49 -26.36
CA LEU A 127 15.84 15.48 -25.50
C LEU A 127 16.11 14.48 -24.38
N TYR A 128 16.13 14.97 -23.14
CA TYR A 128 16.35 14.20 -21.93
C TYR A 128 15.03 13.89 -21.25
N TYR A 129 14.88 12.67 -20.76
CA TYR A 129 13.71 12.26 -20.00
C TYR A 129 14.06 11.08 -19.12
N ARG A 130 13.21 10.85 -18.12
CA ARG A 130 13.27 9.70 -17.25
C ARG A 130 12.01 8.87 -17.43
N ARG A 131 12.17 7.55 -17.48
CA ARG A 131 11.05 6.61 -17.56
C ARG A 131 11.23 5.48 -16.55
N VAL A 132 10.14 5.07 -15.94
CA VAL A 132 10.10 3.92 -15.03
C VAL A 132 9.68 2.70 -15.86
N GLU A 133 10.45 1.62 -15.74
CA GLU A 133 10.09 0.35 -16.38
C GLU A 133 9.12 -0.42 -15.48
N GLU A 134 8.22 -1.19 -16.08
CA GLU A 134 7.26 -2.01 -15.33
C GLU A 134 8.00 -2.95 -14.36
N GLY A 135 7.59 -2.93 -13.10
CA GLY A 135 8.22 -3.74 -12.05
C GLY A 135 9.57 -3.24 -11.56
N LYS A 136 10.06 -2.08 -12.02
CA LYS A 136 11.26 -1.42 -11.52
C LYS A 136 10.91 -0.30 -10.54
N GLN A 137 11.75 -0.16 -9.51
CA GLN A 137 11.55 0.84 -8.45
C GLN A 137 12.12 2.21 -8.85
N TYR A 138 13.21 2.22 -9.61
CA TYR A 138 13.89 3.44 -10.01
C TYR A 138 13.72 3.70 -11.51
N PRO A 139 13.70 4.98 -11.92
CA PRO A 139 13.65 5.32 -13.33
C PRO A 139 14.97 4.98 -14.03
N VAL A 140 14.96 5.22 -15.33
CA VAL A 140 16.14 5.17 -16.18
C VAL A 140 16.30 6.54 -16.82
N LEU A 141 17.51 7.10 -16.74
CA LEU A 141 17.84 8.33 -17.44
C LEU A 141 18.16 8.03 -18.90
N CYS A 142 17.40 8.66 -19.78
CA CYS A 142 17.47 8.44 -21.21
C CYS A 142 17.63 9.75 -21.98
N ARG A 143 18.21 9.67 -23.18
CA ARG A 143 18.23 10.77 -24.14
C ARG A 143 17.95 10.30 -25.55
N ARG A 144 17.55 11.23 -26.41
CA ARG A 144 17.40 11.02 -27.86
C ARG A 144 17.74 12.27 -28.65
N LEU A 145 18.09 12.13 -29.92
CA LEU A 145 18.31 13.27 -30.80
C LEU A 145 16.99 14.00 -31.09
N ALA A 146 17.01 15.33 -30.96
CA ALA A 146 15.85 16.17 -31.21
C ALA A 146 15.43 16.19 -32.69
N SER A 147 16.35 15.96 -33.62
CA SER A 147 16.06 15.89 -35.06
C SER A 147 15.20 14.67 -35.45
N LEU A 148 15.31 13.58 -34.70
CA LEU A 148 14.50 12.37 -34.88
C LEU A 148 13.15 12.47 -34.17
N HIS A 149 12.82 13.64 -33.62
CA HIS A 149 11.59 13.85 -32.85
C HIS A 149 10.35 14.15 -33.71
N ASP A 150 10.50 14.71 -34.92
CA ASP A 150 9.36 15.13 -35.75
C ASP A 150 8.46 13.95 -36.18
N GLU A 151 9.01 12.73 -36.29
CA GLU A 151 8.25 11.51 -36.60
C GLU A 151 7.35 11.02 -35.44
N PHE A 152 7.42 11.66 -34.27
CA PHE A 152 7.00 11.07 -33.00
C PHE A 152 5.91 11.84 -32.25
N ILE A 153 5.47 13.00 -32.76
CA ILE A 153 4.30 13.69 -32.18
C ILE A 153 3.04 12.94 -32.63
N SER A 154 2.60 11.97 -31.81
CA SER A 154 1.31 11.33 -32.02
C SER A 154 0.20 12.29 -31.63
N HIS A 155 -0.38 12.99 -32.61
CA HIS A 155 -1.56 13.84 -32.42
C HIS A 155 -2.85 13.06 -32.13
N LYS A 156 -2.79 11.73 -32.00
CA LYS A 156 -3.98 10.87 -31.84
C LYS A 156 -4.50 10.78 -30.39
N SER A 157 -3.75 11.26 -29.39
CA SER A 157 -4.20 11.25 -27.98
C SER A 157 -3.73 12.50 -27.22
N PRO A 158 -4.63 13.34 -26.67
CA PRO A 158 -4.27 14.56 -25.95
C PRO A 158 -3.57 14.34 -24.59
N ALA A 159 -3.52 13.11 -24.07
CA ALA A 159 -3.04 12.85 -22.71
C ALA A 159 -1.56 12.46 -22.60
N ALA A 160 -0.93 12.03 -23.70
CA ALA A 160 0.48 11.60 -23.70
C ALA A 160 1.02 11.65 -25.13
N GLY A 161 1.50 12.82 -25.56
CA GLY A 161 2.11 13.01 -26.89
C GLY A 161 3.50 12.35 -27.04
N PHE A 162 3.87 11.42 -26.16
CA PHE A 162 5.17 10.77 -26.15
C PHE A 162 4.99 9.26 -26.02
N ASP A 163 5.24 8.51 -27.09
CA ASP A 163 5.17 7.04 -27.11
C ASP A 163 6.52 6.41 -26.69
N PHE A 164 6.75 6.28 -25.38
CA PHE A 164 7.98 5.70 -24.84
C PHE A 164 8.19 4.23 -25.26
N THR A 165 7.14 3.54 -25.70
CA THR A 165 7.20 2.14 -26.15
C THR A 165 7.81 2.02 -27.54
N SER A 166 7.38 2.87 -28.48
CA SER A 166 7.93 2.91 -29.85
C SER A 166 9.32 3.55 -29.92
N GLY A 167 9.65 4.43 -28.96
CA GLY A 167 10.94 5.14 -28.89
C GLY A 167 12.15 4.29 -28.52
N LYS A 168 11.98 3.06 -28.02
CA LYS A 168 13.07 2.20 -27.51
C LYS A 168 14.19 1.90 -28.52
N ARG A 169 13.93 2.04 -29.83
CA ARG A 169 14.91 1.77 -30.89
C ARG A 169 15.84 2.95 -31.22
N ILE A 170 15.47 4.16 -30.80
CA ILE A 170 16.17 5.44 -31.08
C ILE A 170 16.71 6.07 -29.78
N GLU A 171 16.20 5.61 -28.64
CA GLU A 171 16.60 6.02 -27.30
C GLU A 171 18.02 5.54 -26.95
N GLN A 172 18.82 6.44 -26.39
CA GLN A 172 20.07 6.11 -25.71
C GLN A 172 19.85 6.15 -24.20
N LYS A 173 19.96 4.99 -23.54
CA LYS A 173 19.99 4.85 -22.08
C LYS A 173 21.33 5.34 -21.54
N LEU A 174 21.31 6.33 -20.66
CA LEU A 174 22.50 6.94 -20.07
C LEU A 174 22.86 6.30 -18.74
N LEU A 175 21.88 6.20 -17.83
CA LEU A 175 22.08 5.66 -16.49
C LEU A 175 20.86 4.86 -16.05
N ASP A 176 21.12 3.66 -15.52
CA ASP A 176 20.12 2.80 -14.91
C ASP A 176 20.25 2.87 -13.39
N TYR A 177 19.34 3.62 -12.75
CA TYR A 177 19.33 3.74 -11.31
C TYR A 177 18.98 2.42 -10.61
N ASN A 178 18.33 1.47 -11.28
CA ASN A 178 18.09 0.16 -10.69
C ASN A 178 19.39 -0.64 -10.53
N GLN A 179 20.27 -0.58 -11.53
CA GLN A 179 21.59 -1.22 -11.44
C GLN A 179 22.48 -0.54 -10.42
N GLU A 180 22.38 0.78 -10.30
CA GLU A 180 23.09 1.55 -9.27
C GLU A 180 22.60 1.15 -7.87
N ALA A 181 21.28 1.06 -7.67
CA ALA A 181 20.70 0.60 -6.43
C ALA A 181 21.18 -0.80 -6.06
N GLU A 182 21.16 -1.75 -6.99
CA GLU A 182 21.69 -3.11 -6.77
C GLU A 182 23.17 -3.09 -6.37
N ARG A 183 23.96 -2.18 -6.94
CA ARG A 183 25.39 -2.04 -6.65
C ARG A 183 25.68 -1.45 -5.27
N PHE A 184 24.88 -0.48 -4.81
CA PHE A 184 25.15 0.31 -3.61
C PHE A 184 24.25 -0.01 -2.40
N GLY A 185 23.55 -1.15 -2.42
CA GLY A 185 22.82 -1.66 -1.25
C GLY A 185 21.34 -1.28 -1.21
N GLY A 186 20.71 -1.13 -2.38
CA GLY A 186 19.27 -0.98 -2.55
C GLY A 186 18.78 0.45 -2.77
N TYR A 187 19.67 1.44 -2.87
CA TYR A 187 19.31 2.85 -3.05
C TYR A 187 20.05 3.49 -4.22
N ALA A 188 19.34 4.32 -4.97
CA ALA A 188 19.91 5.15 -6.03
C ALA A 188 19.52 6.63 -5.84
N TYR A 189 20.41 7.53 -6.23
CA TYR A 189 20.26 8.97 -6.04
C TYR A 189 20.05 9.66 -7.39
N GLU A 190 18.80 9.66 -7.86
CA GLU A 190 18.41 10.24 -9.15
C GLU A 190 18.77 11.73 -9.29
N GLU A 191 18.54 12.49 -8.23
CA GLU A 191 18.65 13.95 -8.24
C GLU A 191 20.08 14.46 -8.37
N MET A 192 21.08 13.62 -8.12
CA MET A 192 22.50 14.01 -8.17
C MET A 192 23.14 13.81 -9.55
N SER A 193 22.43 13.24 -10.53
CA SER A 193 22.98 13.02 -11.88
C SER A 193 22.79 14.26 -12.75
N GLU A 194 23.88 15.00 -12.98
CA GLU A 194 23.90 16.18 -13.83
C GLU A 194 24.63 15.89 -15.14
N ILE A 195 24.05 16.33 -16.25
CA ILE A 195 24.71 16.17 -17.55
C ILE A 195 25.61 17.37 -17.78
N SER A 196 26.83 17.14 -18.25
CA SER A 196 27.75 18.22 -18.63
C SER A 196 27.15 19.09 -19.76
N PRO A 197 27.42 20.42 -19.81
CA PRO A 197 26.96 21.29 -20.90
C PRO A 197 27.34 20.82 -22.31
N ASP A 198 28.43 20.07 -22.45
CA ASP A 198 28.88 19.48 -23.72
C ASP A 198 28.18 18.15 -24.06
N HIS A 199 27.29 17.66 -23.18
CA HIS A 199 26.56 16.40 -23.29
C HIS A 199 27.43 15.14 -23.37
N LYS A 200 28.70 15.23 -22.98
CA LYS A 200 29.67 14.12 -23.03
C LYS A 200 29.80 13.35 -21.72
N PHE A 201 29.54 14.01 -20.61
CA PHE A 201 29.67 13.45 -19.26
C PHE A 201 28.33 13.50 -18.53
N LEU A 202 28.19 12.52 -17.63
CA LEU A 202 27.16 12.39 -16.62
C LEU A 202 27.88 12.20 -15.28
#